data_AF-A0A835N6X0-F1
#
_entry.id   AF-A0A835N6X0-F1
#
_cell.length_a   1.000
_cell.length_b   1.000
_cell.length_c   1.000
_cell.angle_alpha   90.00
_cell.angle_beta   90.00
_cell.angle_gamma   90.00
#
_symmetry.space_group_name_H-M   'P 1'
#
loop_
_entity.id
_entity.type
_entity.pdbx_description
1 polymer ?
#
loop_
_entity_poly.entity_id
_entity_poly.type
_entity_poly.pdbx_seq_one_letter_code
_entity_poly.pdbx_strand_id
1 'polypeptide(L)'
;MMWDEWDDSQTQQQQQPDQDSCFNFDLLSFLSKPKDYYKILEVDYDATEDAIRSNYIRLALKWHPDKQKDEDGATSRFQEINEAYQVLSDTVRRREYDKKGMMHIYDYNISEYLNRYKGLILTCNGLGIRHSIL
;
A
#
# COMPACT_ATOMS: atom_id res chain seq x y z
N MET A 1 11.87 -75.81 12.96
CA MET A 1 10.81 -74.87 13.34
C MET A 1 11.48 -73.76 14.13
N MET A 2 11.79 -72.67 13.42
CA MET A 2 12.39 -71.41 13.92
C MET A 2 11.48 -70.30 13.40
N TRP A 3 10.88 -69.57 14.32
CA TRP A 3 10.24 -68.27 14.12
C TRP A 3 10.73 -67.51 15.37
N ASP A 4 11.91 -66.89 15.35
CA ASP A 4 12.19 -65.56 14.78
C ASP A 4 11.12 -64.53 15.19
N GLU A 5 11.22 -64.10 16.46
CA GLU A 5 11.68 -62.75 16.80
C GLU A 5 11.59 -61.74 15.65
N TRP A 6 10.59 -60.85 15.69
CA TRP A 6 10.87 -59.41 15.62
C TRP A 6 9.68 -58.58 16.11
N ASP A 7 10.05 -57.66 17.00
CA ASP A 7 9.29 -56.61 17.65
C ASP A 7 8.69 -55.67 16.61
N ASP A 8 7.40 -55.81 16.35
CA ASP A 8 6.69 -54.98 15.38
C ASP A 8 6.37 -53.63 16.04
N SER A 9 7.40 -52.79 16.03
CA SER A 9 7.35 -51.35 16.30
C SER A 9 6.28 -50.71 15.42
N GLN A 10 5.04 -50.62 15.94
CA GLN A 10 4.01 -49.73 15.41
C GLN A 10 4.45 -48.29 15.70
N THR A 11 5.27 -47.82 14.76
CA THR A 11 5.74 -46.47 14.56
C THR A 11 4.53 -45.54 14.65
N GLN A 12 4.45 -44.78 15.73
CA GLN A 12 3.49 -43.69 15.87
C GLN A 12 3.67 -42.77 14.67
N GLN A 13 2.68 -42.81 13.78
CA GLN A 13 2.56 -41.91 12.64
C GLN A 13 2.60 -40.48 13.17
N GLN A 14 3.74 -39.82 12.98
CA GLN A 14 3.87 -38.38 13.08
C GLN A 14 2.96 -37.78 12.02
N GLN A 15 1.77 -37.35 12.44
CA GLN A 15 0.93 -36.45 11.69
C GLN A 15 1.71 -35.13 11.56
N GLN A 16 2.31 -34.93 10.40
CA GLN A 16 2.90 -33.65 10.03
C GLN A 16 1.76 -32.63 9.94
N PRO A 17 1.77 -31.55 10.73
CA PRO A 17 0.73 -30.54 10.65
C PRO A 17 0.79 -29.87 9.29
N ASP A 18 -0.39 -29.63 8.72
CA ASP A 18 -0.60 -28.88 7.49
C ASP A 18 0.32 -27.67 7.44
N GLN A 19 1.15 -27.60 6.39
CA GLN A 19 1.98 -26.44 6.13
C GLN A 19 1.08 -25.30 5.62
N ASP A 20 0.35 -24.68 6.55
CA ASP A 20 -0.31 -23.41 6.36
C ASP A 20 0.72 -22.44 5.78
N SER A 21 0.51 -22.09 4.52
CA SER A 21 1.30 -21.14 3.75
C SER A 21 1.02 -19.71 4.23
N CYS A 22 1.05 -19.47 5.54
CA CYS A 22 0.87 -18.17 6.18
C CYS A 22 2.18 -17.36 6.16
N PHE A 23 3.33 -18.04 6.16
CA PHE A 23 4.60 -17.40 6.49
C PHE A 23 5.38 -16.79 5.30
N ASN A 24 4.80 -16.77 4.09
CA ASN A 24 5.48 -16.25 2.90
C ASN A 24 4.87 -14.96 2.29
N PHE A 25 3.76 -14.43 2.83
CA PHE A 25 3.13 -13.22 2.25
C PHE A 25 3.53 -11.91 2.95
N ASP A 26 3.82 -11.94 4.25
CA ASP A 26 4.10 -10.72 5.03
C ASP A 26 5.58 -10.31 5.10
N LEU A 27 6.53 -11.26 4.97
CA LEU A 27 7.97 -10.93 5.08
C LEU A 27 8.44 -10.10 3.85
N LEU A 28 8.00 -10.46 2.64
CA LEU A 28 8.33 -9.73 1.41
C LEU A 28 7.64 -8.35 1.34
N SER A 29 6.49 -8.20 1.98
CA SER A 29 5.79 -6.90 2.11
C SER A 29 6.59 -5.90 2.93
N PHE A 30 7.21 -6.36 4.03
CA PHE A 30 8.04 -5.52 4.90
C PHE A 30 9.34 -5.03 4.24
N LEU A 31 9.89 -5.79 3.29
CA LEU A 31 11.10 -5.43 2.54
C LEU A 31 10.83 -4.48 1.37
N SER A 32 9.55 -4.30 1.00
CA SER A 32 9.13 -3.41 -0.08
C SER A 32 8.91 -2.01 0.46
N LYS A 33 9.52 -0.99 -0.18
CA LYS A 33 9.33 0.41 0.20
C LYS A 33 7.83 0.76 0.22
N PRO A 34 7.35 1.51 1.22
CA PRO A 34 5.94 1.89 1.28
C PRO A 34 5.57 2.65 0.01
N LYS A 35 4.52 2.19 -0.69
CA LYS A 35 4.00 2.83 -1.89
C LYS A 35 3.43 4.19 -1.52
N ASP A 36 3.95 5.25 -2.13
CA ASP A 36 3.41 6.61 -2.02
C ASP A 36 2.28 6.81 -3.04
N TYR A 37 1.02 6.65 -2.62
CA TYR A 37 -0.15 6.74 -3.51
C TYR A 37 -0.33 8.13 -4.14
N TYR A 38 0.00 9.19 -3.40
CA TYR A 38 -0.03 10.56 -3.93
C TYR A 38 0.94 10.75 -5.11
N LYS A 39 2.13 10.14 -5.03
CA LYS A 39 3.11 10.18 -6.13
C LYS A 39 2.66 9.32 -7.31
N ILE A 40 2.08 8.15 -7.06
CA ILE A 40 1.55 7.28 -8.12
C ILE A 40 0.46 7.99 -8.93
N LEU A 41 -0.41 8.75 -8.26
CA LEU A 41 -1.45 9.54 -8.93
C LEU A 41 -0.95 10.90 -9.45
N GLU A 42 0.33 11.23 -9.27
CA GLU A 42 0.93 12.52 -9.66
C GLU A 42 0.15 13.71 -9.08
N VAL A 43 -0.28 13.61 -7.81
CA VAL A 43 -1.01 14.64 -7.08
C VAL A 43 -0.29 15.07 -5.82
N ASP A 44 -0.52 16.32 -5.40
CA ASP A 44 -0.04 16.81 -4.12
C ASP A 44 -0.80 16.18 -2.94
N TYR A 45 -0.17 16.17 -1.76
CA TYR A 45 -0.77 15.65 -0.53
C TYR A 45 -2.02 16.44 -0.08
N ASP A 46 -2.14 17.71 -0.49
CA ASP A 46 -3.30 18.58 -0.26
C ASP A 46 -4.32 18.57 -1.41
N ALA A 47 -4.16 17.68 -2.39
CA ALA A 47 -5.06 17.59 -3.53
C ALA A 47 -6.51 17.34 -3.10
N THR A 48 -7.43 18.03 -3.78
CA THR A 48 -8.87 17.84 -3.66
C THR A 48 -9.31 16.53 -4.30
N GLU A 49 -10.49 16.04 -3.93
CA GLU A 49 -11.08 14.84 -4.53
C GLU A 49 -11.22 14.95 -6.06
N ASP A 50 -11.57 16.14 -6.55
CA ASP A 50 -11.66 16.43 -7.98
C ASP A 50 -10.29 16.32 -8.69
N ALA A 51 -9.22 16.79 -8.06
CA ALA A 51 -7.87 16.67 -8.60
C ALA A 51 -7.39 15.21 -8.63
N ILE A 52 -7.72 14.43 -7.60
CA ILE A 52 -7.44 12.99 -7.51
C ILE A 52 -8.18 12.25 -8.63
N ARG A 53 -9.48 12.50 -8.80
CA ARG A 53 -10.30 11.90 -9.87
C ARG A 53 -9.78 12.28 -11.25
N SER A 54 -9.48 13.56 -11.47
CA SER A 54 -9.03 14.05 -12.78
C SER A 54 -7.70 13.42 -13.20
N ASN A 55 -6.74 13.31 -12.27
CA ASN A 55 -5.46 12.66 -12.54
C ASN A 55 -5.58 11.15 -12.69
N TYR A 56 -6.45 10.49 -11.92
CA TYR A 56 -6.75 9.07 -12.13
C TYR A 56 -7.25 8.81 -13.54
N ILE A 57 -8.21 9.59 -14.05
CA ILE A 57 -8.75 9.42 -15.41
C ILE A 57 -7.63 9.61 -16.46
N ARG A 58 -6.81 10.65 -16.30
CA ARG A 58 -5.67 10.92 -17.19
C ARG A 58 -4.68 9.75 -17.22
N LEU A 59 -4.32 9.22 -16.06
CA LEU A 59 -3.36 8.12 -15.94
C LEU A 59 -3.95 6.78 -16.39
N ALA A 60 -5.22 6.51 -16.09
CA ALA A 60 -5.93 5.32 -16.53
C ALA A 60 -6.02 5.24 -18.05
N LEU A 61 -6.26 6.36 -18.73
CA LEU A 61 -6.27 6.43 -20.19
C LEU A 61 -4.88 6.26 -20.80
N LYS A 62 -3.84 6.72 -20.10
CA LYS A 62 -2.44 6.58 -20.52
C LYS A 62 -1.97 5.14 -20.40
N TRP A 63 -2.29 4.49 -19.28
CA TRP A 63 -1.84 3.14 -18.92
C TRP A 63 -2.86 2.04 -19.20
N HIS A 64 -3.87 2.32 -20.03
CA HIS A 64 -4.90 1.33 -20.33
C HIS A 64 -4.30 0.15 -21.11
N PRO A 65 -4.54 -1.12 -20.69
CA PRO A 65 -3.93 -2.30 -21.32
C PRO A 65 -4.33 -2.45 -22.80
N ASP A 66 -5.46 -1.87 -23.21
CA ASP A 66 -5.86 -1.90 -24.63
C ASP A 66 -4.95 -1.05 -25.53
N LYS A 67 -4.36 0.03 -25.01
CA LYS A 67 -3.48 0.94 -25.77
C LYS A 67 -2.00 0.58 -25.68
N GLN A 68 -1.59 -0.12 -24.62
CA GLN A 68 -0.20 -0.50 -24.36
C GLN A 68 -0.07 -2.03 -24.19
N LYS A 69 -0.50 -2.77 -25.22
CA LYS A 69 -0.46 -4.23 -25.24
C LYS A 69 0.97 -4.80 -25.25
N ASP A 70 1.95 -4.00 -25.68
CA ASP A 70 3.33 -4.43 -25.89
C ASP A 70 4.28 -4.06 -24.72
N GLU A 71 3.78 -3.38 -23.68
CA GLU A 71 4.60 -3.04 -22.52
C GLU A 71 4.27 -3.93 -21.32
N ASP A 72 5.19 -4.83 -20.99
CA ASP A 72 5.10 -5.76 -19.84
C ASP A 72 4.91 -5.04 -18.48
N GLY A 73 5.10 -3.71 -18.43
CA GLY A 73 4.90 -2.88 -17.23
C GLY A 73 3.56 -2.16 -17.14
N ALA A 74 2.77 -2.06 -18.23
CA ALA A 74 1.56 -1.24 -18.27
C ALA A 74 0.48 -1.75 -17.31
N THR A 75 0.26 -3.07 -17.27
CA THR A 75 -0.68 -3.72 -16.35
C THR A 75 -0.32 -3.48 -14.88
N SER A 76 0.98 -3.60 -14.55
CA SER A 76 1.47 -3.37 -13.18
C SER A 76 1.25 -1.92 -12.75
N ARG A 77 1.59 -0.96 -13.62
CA ARG A 77 1.36 0.47 -13.36
C ARG A 77 -0.12 0.81 -13.22
N PHE A 78 -0.97 0.24 -14.08
CA PHE A 78 -2.41 0.42 -14.00
C PHE A 78 -2.98 -0.11 -12.67
N GLN A 79 -2.46 -1.25 -12.20
CA GLN A 79 -2.84 -1.81 -10.90
C GLN A 79 -2.42 -0.90 -9.74
N GLU A 80 -1.21 -0.34 -9.76
CA GLU A 80 -0.74 0.65 -8.78
C GLU A 80 -1.63 1.91 -8.76
N ILE A 81 -1.99 2.43 -9.94
CA ILE A 81 -2.87 3.60 -10.09
C ILE A 81 -4.25 3.32 -9.51
N ASN A 82 -4.80 2.13 -9.77
CA ASN A 82 -6.13 1.75 -9.29
C ASN A 82 -6.15 1.55 -7.77
N GLU A 83 -5.13 0.90 -7.21
CA GLU A 83 -4.93 0.76 -5.77
C GLU A 83 -4.83 2.14 -5.09
N ALA A 84 -4.02 3.05 -5.64
CA ALA A 84 -3.88 4.41 -5.13
C ALA A 84 -5.21 5.17 -5.12
N TYR A 85 -5.97 5.10 -6.22
CA TYR A 85 -7.28 5.74 -6.29
C TYR A 85 -8.29 5.15 -5.30
N GLN A 86 -8.30 3.83 -5.09
CA GLN A 86 -9.22 3.18 -4.16
C GLN A 86 -9.00 3.60 -2.69
N VAL A 87 -7.76 3.95 -2.34
CA VAL A 87 -7.41 4.44 -1.01
C VAL A 87 -7.65 5.95 -0.88
N LEU A 88 -7.26 6.73 -1.90
CA LEU A 88 -7.30 8.20 -1.83
C LEU A 88 -8.67 8.82 -2.16
N SER A 89 -9.54 8.10 -2.88
CA SER A 89 -10.88 8.58 -3.24
C SER A 89 -11.86 8.62 -2.06
N ASP A 90 -11.69 7.75 -1.06
CA ASP A 90 -12.52 7.73 0.14
C ASP A 90 -11.84 8.50 1.28
N THR A 91 -12.51 9.53 1.81
CA THR A 91 -12.00 10.36 2.90
C THR A 91 -11.65 9.59 4.17
N VAL A 92 -12.31 8.46 4.45
CA VAL A 92 -12.03 7.62 5.64
C VAL A 92 -10.74 6.84 5.41
N ARG A 93 -10.64 6.15 4.27
CA ARG A 93 -9.44 5.38 3.89
C ARG A 93 -8.22 6.27 3.70
N ARG A 94 -8.40 7.48 3.12
CA ARG A 94 -7.35 8.48 2.99
C ARG A 94 -6.81 8.90 4.36
N ARG A 95 -7.69 9.17 5.33
CA ARG A 95 -7.29 9.49 6.71
C ARG A 95 -6.54 8.35 7.39
N GLU A 96 -7.00 7.11 7.22
CA GLU A 96 -6.32 5.94 7.76
C GLU A 96 -4.94 5.74 7.12
N TYR A 97 -4.84 5.92 5.81
CA TYR A 97 -3.58 5.88 5.07
C TYR A 97 -2.61 6.97 5.52
N ASP A 98 -3.08 8.22 5.65
CA ASP A 98 -2.26 9.33 6.11
C ASP A 98 -1.77 9.09 7.55
N LYS A 99 -2.64 8.58 8.42
CA LYS A 99 -2.29 8.20 9.81
C LYS A 99 -1.26 7.09 9.86
N LYS A 100 -1.40 6.05 9.02
CA LYS A 100 -0.42 4.95 8.90
C LYS A 100 0.90 5.45 8.30
N GLY A 101 0.84 6.35 7.32
CA GLY A 101 2.00 6.99 6.70
C GLY A 101 2.82 7.82 7.69
N MET A 102 2.21 8.37 8.74
CA MET A 102 2.93 9.05 9.84
C MET A 102 3.81 8.11 10.67
N MET A 103 3.60 6.80 10.64
CA MET A 103 4.39 5.85 11.42
C MET A 103 5.71 5.43 10.73
N HIS A 104 5.83 5.69 9.42
CA HIS A 104 6.98 5.24 8.60
C HIS A 104 7.96 6.37 8.24
N ILE A 105 8.10 7.39 9.10
CA ILE A 105 8.81 8.65 8.79
C ILE A 105 10.35 8.51 8.62
N TYR A 106 10.96 7.38 8.97
CA TYR A 106 12.41 7.30 9.18
C TYR A 106 13.30 7.42 7.92
N ASP A 107 12.75 7.42 6.70
CA ASP A 107 13.52 7.51 5.44
C ASP A 107 13.30 8.80 4.60
N TYR A 108 12.51 9.77 5.09
CA TYR A 108 12.14 10.94 4.27
C TYR A 108 13.12 12.13 4.33
N ASN A 109 13.35 12.75 3.17
CA ASN A 109 13.99 14.06 3.07
C ASN A 109 13.11 15.15 3.73
N ILE A 110 13.71 16.14 4.39
CA ILE A 110 13.00 17.25 5.06
C ILE A 110 12.00 17.92 4.11
N SER A 111 12.33 18.08 2.83
CA SER A 111 11.42 18.66 1.84
C SER A 111 10.17 17.83 1.59
N GLU A 112 10.29 16.49 1.57
CA GLU A 112 9.16 15.57 1.42
C GLU A 112 8.24 15.61 2.63
N TYR A 113 8.84 15.61 3.82
CA TYR A 113 8.10 15.75 5.07
C TYR A 113 7.29 17.05 5.08
N LEU A 114 7.93 18.17 4.72
CA LEU A 114 7.26 19.46 4.61
C LEU A 114 6.14 19.45 3.58
N ASN A 115 6.33 18.85 2.40
CA ASN A 115 5.27 18.77 1.39
C ASN A 115 4.09 17.90 1.82
N ARG A 116 4.34 16.80 2.53
CA ARG A 116 3.28 15.94 3.09
C ARG A 116 2.48 16.65 4.17
N TYR A 117 3.15 17.43 5.02
CA TYR A 117 2.54 18.04 6.20
C TYR A 117 2.37 19.55 6.09
N LYS A 118 2.55 20.16 4.92
CA LYS A 118 2.36 21.62 4.71
C LYS A 118 0.97 22.07 5.16
N GLY A 119 -0.05 21.26 4.88
CA GLY A 119 -1.43 21.51 5.32
C GLY A 119 -1.55 21.58 6.85
N LEU A 120 -0.83 20.72 7.57
CA LEU A 120 -0.89 20.62 9.02
C LEU A 120 0.01 21.65 9.73
N ILE A 121 1.20 21.89 9.20
CA ILE A 121 2.24 22.73 9.83
C ILE A 121 2.08 24.20 9.45
N LEU A 122 1.72 24.49 8.20
CA LEU A 122 1.78 25.84 7.61
C LEU A 122 0.42 26.50 7.43
N THR A 123 -0.71 25.77 7.53
CA THR A 123 -2.04 26.39 7.38
C THR A 123 -2.70 26.67 8.73
N CYS A 124 -3.48 27.74 8.79
CA CYS A 124 -4.26 28.18 9.95
C CYS A 124 -5.13 27.06 10.54
N ASN A 125 -5.61 26.15 9.68
CA ASN A 125 -6.45 25.02 10.04
C ASN A 125 -5.71 23.99 10.93
N GLY A 126 -4.40 23.83 10.77
CA GLY A 126 -3.57 22.96 11.61
C GLY A 126 -3.09 23.62 12.91
N LEU A 127 -3.07 24.96 12.97
CA LEU A 127 -2.74 25.75 14.16
C LEU A 127 -3.96 26.02 15.07
N GLY A 128 -5.14 25.51 14.73
CA GLY A 128 -6.38 25.78 15.47
C GLY A 128 -6.89 27.23 15.32
N ILE A 129 -6.33 27.98 14.37
CA ILE A 129 -6.73 29.35 14.07
C ILE A 129 -7.91 29.25 13.10
N ARG A 130 -9.12 29.20 13.66
CA ARG A 130 -10.36 29.38 12.88
C ARG A 130 -10.24 30.71 12.15
N HIS A 131 -10.40 30.71 10.83
CA HIS A 131 -10.45 31.93 10.05
C HIS A 131 -11.59 32.79 10.59
N SER A 132 -11.26 33.81 11.38
CA SER A 132 -12.17 34.90 11.69
C SER A 132 -12.32 35.69 10.40
N ILE A 133 -13.22 35.23 9.53
CA ILE A 133 -13.63 35.98 8.35
C ILE A 133 -14.36 37.21 8.88
N LEU A 134 -13.69 38.37 8.81
CA LEU A 134 -14.30 39.70 8.87
C LEU A 134 -14.83 40.05 7.48
#